data_AF-A0A415JX37-F1
#
_entry.id   AF-A0A415JX37-F1
#
_cell.length_a   1.000
_cell.length_b   1.000
_cell.length_c   1.000
_cell.angle_alpha   90.00
_cell.angle_beta   90.00
_cell.angle_gamma   90.00
#
_symmetry.space_group_name_H-M   'P 1'
#
loop_
_entity.id
_entity.type
_entity.pdbx_description
1 polymer ?
#
loop_
_entity_poly.entity_id
_entity_poly.type
_entity_poly.pdbx_seq_one_letter_code
_entity_poly.pdbx_strand_id
1 'polypeptide(L)'
;MRSLLNNSRLILWMLKQPHNFDYEKRKIMKPIIVDLKDISDSTEVYDSKPNRFVPYTIYIICAILAIALIWMYLFRMDIVVKADSVFRGDDDSTAVSCAVTGKITKMSVKDGQYVNEGDELYEVDIENLGSTIEDYKSKLDSVQQRLDILNAYQKSLDGDNSEFDAMSDNQYYSEFKDRKELLNTSIDAGKEKNKTGEVYDENITVINDSIDKYNEKINKLNNVKQCIISRNNTFDQNDTYYYSIVKSYISSYDYTALQYDNKKDETTMDSSQLAEVDTEKNQALSNLESNEISTIEQQIETANEQIESLKSNISSVELQKKQTENSNNTDDSDIKILTEKGNVSAEILTYEDKKQEYEAYLKDYDIKNNNCTIKAGSSGYFYTNQEISNGTYIQEGDSIGQIYPKEQSGYYAQVYVENSDIAKIKPDQEVKFEMASYPSSEYGYFTGTVKEIAKDVTVDQNTGNAYYVVKVECKNMEIKNKDGEKGNLKSGMAAQAKIVVDDDSVLHFVLDKINLVD
;
A
#
# COMPACT_ATOMS: atom_id res chain seq x y z
N MET A 1 7.66 -70.75 -70.63
CA MET A 1 7.31 -69.32 -70.41
C MET A 1 6.02 -69.29 -69.62
N ARG A 2 5.93 -68.61 -68.46
CA ARG A 2 5.77 -67.14 -68.26
C ARG A 2 4.28 -66.74 -68.38
N SER A 3 3.86 -65.79 -67.54
CA SER A 3 2.63 -64.96 -67.71
C SER A 3 1.26 -65.50 -67.23
N LEU A 4 0.85 -64.99 -66.07
CA LEU A 4 -0.45 -64.34 -65.78
C LEU A 4 -1.79 -65.13 -65.73
N LEU A 5 -2.62 -64.63 -64.81
CA LEU A 5 -4.09 -64.50 -64.84
C LEU A 5 -5.01 -65.75 -64.80
N ASN A 6 -5.32 -66.12 -63.55
CA ASN A 6 -6.65 -65.93 -62.93
C ASN A 6 -7.79 -66.97 -63.09
N ASN A 7 -8.38 -67.29 -61.93
CA ASN A 7 -9.75 -67.77 -61.66
C ASN A 7 -10.21 -69.22 -61.95
N SER A 8 -11.03 -69.68 -60.99
CA SER A 8 -12.10 -70.69 -61.04
C SER A 8 -11.79 -72.19 -61.16
N ARG A 9 -12.12 -72.89 -60.06
CA ARG A 9 -12.94 -74.13 -59.94
C ARG A 9 -12.59 -75.32 -60.84
N LEU A 10 -12.10 -76.44 -60.27
CA LEU A 10 -12.87 -77.47 -59.53
C LEU A 10 -13.82 -78.27 -60.45
N ILE A 11 -13.40 -79.50 -60.84
CA ILE A 11 -14.24 -80.71 -61.09
C ILE A 11 -13.38 -81.91 -61.53
N LEU A 12 -13.59 -83.07 -60.88
CA LEU A 12 -13.35 -84.50 -61.27
C LEU A 12 -11.98 -84.96 -61.87
N TRP A 13 -11.63 -86.26 -61.97
CA TRP A 13 -11.83 -87.49 -61.16
C TRP A 13 -11.43 -88.71 -62.01
N MET A 14 -10.61 -89.63 -61.44
CA MET A 14 -10.24 -90.94 -62.04
C MET A 14 -9.44 -90.90 -63.36
N LEU A 15 -8.74 -91.96 -63.81
CA LEU A 15 -8.61 -93.37 -63.34
C LEU A 15 -7.22 -93.92 -63.71
N LYS A 16 -6.73 -94.97 -63.03
CA LYS A 16 -6.40 -96.31 -63.59
C LYS A 16 -5.28 -97.05 -62.83
N GLN A 17 -5.55 -98.31 -62.46
CA GLN A 17 -4.63 -99.24 -61.77
C GLN A 17 -3.75 -100.03 -62.76
N PRO A 18 -2.86 -100.95 -62.31
CA PRO A 18 -3.31 -102.32 -62.00
C PRO A 18 -2.69 -103.00 -60.74
N HIS A 19 -3.35 -104.06 -60.26
CA HIS A 19 -2.82 -105.12 -59.36
C HIS A 19 -1.74 -105.98 -60.11
N ASN A 20 -0.87 -106.83 -59.53
CA ASN A 20 -0.91 -107.78 -58.39
C ASN A 20 0.54 -108.03 -57.87
N PHE A 21 0.87 -108.82 -56.83
CA PHE A 21 0.06 -109.68 -55.93
C PHE A 21 0.49 -109.40 -54.45
N ASP A 22 0.77 -110.28 -53.46
CA ASP A 22 0.79 -111.76 -53.27
C ASP A 22 0.53 -112.06 -51.76
N TYR A 23 0.72 -113.29 -51.24
CA TYR A 23 0.29 -113.67 -49.87
C TYR A 23 1.12 -114.74 -49.11
N GLU A 24 1.44 -114.48 -47.84
CA GLU A 24 1.69 -115.51 -46.81
C GLU A 24 1.22 -115.03 -45.41
N LYS A 25 0.48 -115.92 -44.73
CA LYS A 25 0.09 -116.03 -43.31
C LYS A 25 0.30 -114.83 -42.35
N ARG A 26 -0.82 -114.31 -41.81
CA ARG A 26 -0.86 -113.39 -40.65
C ARG A 26 -0.55 -114.09 -39.32
N LYS A 27 0.04 -113.36 -38.35
CA LYS A 27 -0.18 -113.58 -36.91
C LYS A 27 -0.56 -112.25 -36.27
N ILE A 28 -1.66 -112.23 -35.51
CA ILE A 28 -2.33 -110.97 -35.10
C ILE A 28 -1.76 -110.50 -33.75
N MET A 29 -1.24 -109.28 -33.69
CA MET A 29 -1.02 -108.55 -32.44
C MET A 29 -2.34 -107.90 -31.97
N LYS A 30 -2.57 -107.92 -30.66
CA LYS A 30 -3.74 -107.26 -30.04
C LYS A 30 -3.43 -105.78 -29.76
N PRO A 31 -4.42 -104.87 -29.81
CA PRO A 31 -4.23 -103.51 -29.32
C PRO A 31 -3.99 -103.51 -27.80
N ILE A 32 -3.10 -102.64 -27.34
CA ILE A 32 -2.99 -102.29 -25.92
C ILE A 32 -4.07 -101.24 -25.64
N ILE A 33 -4.89 -101.49 -24.62
CA ILE A 33 -5.86 -100.54 -24.09
C ILE A 33 -5.40 -100.25 -22.67
N VAL A 34 -5.06 -98.99 -22.36
CA VAL A 34 -4.72 -98.58 -21.00
C VAL A 34 -6.04 -98.28 -20.28
N ASP A 35 -6.32 -99.01 -19.20
CA ASP A 35 -7.50 -98.78 -18.37
C ASP A 35 -7.20 -97.63 -17.38
N LEU A 36 -8.18 -96.79 -17.10
CA LEU A 36 -8.00 -95.56 -16.31
C LEU A 36 -7.75 -95.84 -14.81
N LYS A 37 -7.76 -97.12 -14.41
CA LYS A 37 -7.51 -97.61 -13.06
C LYS A 37 -6.04 -97.83 -12.71
N ASP A 38 -5.15 -97.88 -13.70
CA ASP A 38 -3.71 -98.13 -13.45
C ASP A 38 -2.95 -96.87 -12.95
N ILE A 39 -3.63 -95.74 -12.73
CA ILE A 39 -3.07 -94.49 -12.17
C ILE A 39 -2.98 -94.56 -10.63
N SER A 40 -2.46 -95.68 -10.09
CA SER A 40 -2.46 -95.98 -8.65
C SER A 40 -1.59 -95.03 -7.81
N ASP A 41 -0.57 -94.41 -8.40
CA ASP A 41 0.31 -93.40 -7.77
C ASP A 41 -0.46 -92.19 -7.21
N SER A 42 -1.65 -91.90 -7.74
CA SER A 42 -2.45 -90.75 -7.26
C SER A 42 -3.11 -91.00 -5.92
N THR A 43 -3.37 -92.25 -5.54
CA THR A 43 -4.10 -92.61 -4.30
C THR A 43 -3.21 -92.62 -3.07
N GLU A 44 -1.97 -93.12 -3.18
CA GLU A 44 -1.08 -93.30 -2.03
C GLU A 44 -0.59 -91.95 -1.45
N VAL A 45 -0.58 -90.89 -2.28
CA VAL A 45 -0.36 -89.50 -1.84
C VAL A 45 -1.52 -88.97 -0.98
N TYR A 46 -2.77 -89.26 -1.35
CA TYR A 46 -3.96 -88.73 -0.65
C TYR A 46 -4.25 -89.43 0.70
N ASP A 47 -4.03 -90.75 0.79
CA ASP A 47 -4.20 -91.49 2.06
C ASP A 47 -2.99 -91.35 3.01
N SER A 48 -1.92 -90.65 2.59
CA SER A 48 -0.78 -90.35 3.45
C SER A 48 -1.19 -89.38 4.57
N LYS A 49 -1.17 -89.87 5.83
CA LYS A 49 -1.51 -89.03 6.99
C LYS A 49 -0.55 -87.83 7.06
N PRO A 50 -1.05 -86.58 6.95
CA PRO A 50 -0.19 -85.41 6.89
C PRO A 50 0.69 -85.31 8.14
N ASN A 51 1.97 -85.08 7.92
CA ASN A 51 2.93 -84.97 9.02
C ASN A 51 2.51 -83.84 9.96
N ARG A 52 2.66 -84.05 11.29
CA ARG A 52 2.13 -83.16 12.33
C ARG A 52 2.62 -81.70 12.21
N PHE A 53 3.74 -81.48 11.52
CA PHE A 53 4.28 -80.16 11.21
C PHE A 53 3.45 -79.35 10.19
N VAL A 54 2.73 -79.99 9.26
CA VAL A 54 1.96 -79.32 8.20
C VAL A 54 0.86 -78.39 8.75
N PRO A 55 -0.01 -78.80 9.71
CA PRO A 55 -0.95 -77.85 10.30
C PRO A 55 -0.24 -76.73 11.08
N TYR A 56 0.90 -77.00 11.74
CA TYR A 56 1.65 -75.94 12.43
C TYR A 56 2.23 -74.88 11.48
N THR A 57 2.75 -75.27 10.30
CA THR A 57 3.22 -74.27 9.32
C THR A 57 2.06 -73.45 8.76
N ILE A 58 0.88 -74.05 8.53
CA ILE A 58 -0.34 -73.32 8.16
C ILE A 58 -0.73 -72.31 9.24
N TYR A 59 -0.80 -72.72 10.52
CA TYR A 59 -1.13 -71.80 11.61
C TYR A 59 -0.12 -70.66 11.78
N ILE A 60 1.18 -70.92 11.57
CA ILE A 60 2.22 -69.87 11.60
C ILE A 60 2.02 -68.86 10.46
N ILE A 61 1.72 -69.32 9.24
CA ILE A 61 1.43 -68.43 8.10
C ILE A 61 0.17 -67.59 8.36
N CYS A 62 -0.90 -68.20 8.88
CA CYS A 62 -2.11 -67.49 9.25
C CYS A 62 -1.88 -66.47 10.38
N ALA A 63 -1.04 -66.79 11.37
CA ALA A 63 -0.67 -65.88 12.45
C ALA A 63 0.14 -64.68 11.94
N ILE A 64 1.10 -64.91 11.03
CA ILE A 64 1.88 -63.84 10.38
C ILE A 64 0.96 -62.92 9.56
N LEU A 65 0.01 -63.48 8.80
CA LEU A 65 -1.01 -62.70 8.07
C LEU A 65 -1.91 -61.88 9.00
N ALA A 66 -2.37 -62.45 10.12
CA ALA A 66 -3.18 -61.74 11.09
C ALA A 66 -2.39 -60.59 11.77
N ILE A 67 -1.13 -60.83 12.14
CA ILE A 67 -0.23 -59.80 12.70
C ILE A 67 0.02 -58.69 11.66
N ALA A 68 0.26 -59.06 10.39
CA ALA A 68 0.46 -58.11 9.31
C ALA A 68 -0.78 -57.21 9.13
N LEU A 69 -2.00 -57.78 9.05
CA LEU A 69 -3.25 -57.04 8.93
C LEU A 69 -3.52 -56.12 10.13
N ILE A 70 -3.25 -56.58 11.36
CA ILE A 70 -3.40 -55.77 12.57
C ILE A 70 -2.41 -54.59 12.57
N TRP A 71 -1.16 -54.83 12.17
CA TRP A 71 -0.16 -53.77 12.00
C TRP A 71 -0.59 -52.77 10.92
N MET A 72 -1.08 -53.27 9.78
CA MET A 72 -1.60 -52.48 8.66
C MET A 72 -2.76 -51.55 9.03
N TYR A 73 -3.61 -51.99 9.96
CA TYR A 73 -4.75 -51.23 10.46
C TYR A 73 -4.35 -50.19 11.54
N LEU A 74 -3.34 -50.50 12.35
CA LEU A 74 -2.86 -49.62 13.42
C LEU A 74 -1.89 -48.53 12.94
N PHE A 75 -1.12 -48.80 11.89
CA PHE A 75 -0.18 -47.83 11.32
C PHE A 75 -0.84 -46.96 10.25
N ARG A 76 -0.61 -45.66 10.36
CA ARG A 76 -1.01 -44.64 9.37
C ARG A 76 0.21 -44.11 8.61
N MET A 77 -0.01 -43.53 7.44
CA MET A 77 0.99 -42.84 6.63
C MET A 77 0.46 -41.49 6.14
N ASP A 78 1.30 -40.47 6.25
CA ASP A 78 1.05 -39.13 5.71
C ASP A 78 0.84 -39.19 4.18
N ILE A 79 -0.34 -38.77 3.71
CA ILE A 79 -0.56 -38.45 2.31
C ILE A 79 0.00 -37.05 2.06
N VAL A 80 1.05 -36.96 1.24
CA VAL A 80 1.76 -35.69 0.97
C VAL A 80 1.62 -35.21 -0.47
N VAL A 81 1.26 -33.94 -0.63
CA VAL A 81 1.43 -33.22 -1.90
C VAL A 81 2.89 -32.76 -1.99
N LYS A 82 3.52 -32.97 -3.14
CA LYS A 82 4.89 -32.54 -3.42
C LYS A 82 4.88 -31.28 -4.26
N ALA A 83 5.65 -30.29 -3.85
CA ALA A 83 5.80 -29.04 -4.57
C ALA A 83 7.23 -28.52 -4.43
N ASP A 84 7.72 -27.81 -5.44
CA ASP A 84 9.00 -27.11 -5.33
C ASP A 84 8.81 -25.83 -4.50
N SER A 85 9.85 -25.45 -3.75
CA SER A 85 9.76 -24.34 -2.81
C SER A 85 11.07 -23.58 -2.68
N VAL A 86 10.97 -22.29 -2.36
CA VAL A 86 12.10 -21.39 -2.11
C VAL A 86 11.88 -20.66 -0.79
N PHE A 87 12.86 -20.72 0.10
CA PHE A 87 12.85 -19.99 1.35
C PHE A 87 13.05 -18.48 1.14
N ARG A 88 12.31 -17.68 1.91
CA ARG A 88 12.37 -16.21 1.97
C ARG A 88 12.46 -15.76 3.43
N GLY A 89 12.98 -14.57 3.67
CA GLY A 89 12.68 -13.78 4.88
C GLY A 89 11.46 -12.90 4.59
N ASP A 90 10.78 -12.44 5.64
CA ASP A 90 9.74 -11.39 5.56
C ASP A 90 10.37 -9.98 5.51
N ASP A 91 11.50 -9.88 4.79
CA ASP A 91 12.35 -8.70 4.66
C ASP A 91 11.79 -7.74 3.59
N ASP A 92 10.60 -7.18 3.82
CA ASP A 92 10.05 -6.13 2.96
C ASP A 92 10.95 -4.89 3.02
N SER A 93 11.71 -4.67 1.95
CA SER A 93 12.74 -3.63 1.88
C SER A 93 12.11 -2.24 1.78
N THR A 94 12.40 -1.36 2.74
CA THR A 94 11.89 0.01 2.72
C THR A 94 12.60 0.80 1.62
N ALA A 95 11.89 1.13 0.55
CA ALA A 95 12.43 1.93 -0.54
C ALA A 95 12.70 3.38 -0.08
N VAL A 96 13.93 3.85 -0.30
CA VAL A 96 14.34 5.24 -0.09
C VAL A 96 14.20 5.96 -1.43
N SER A 97 13.30 6.93 -1.49
CA SER A 97 13.08 7.79 -2.65
C SER A 97 13.40 9.26 -2.35
N CYS A 98 13.64 10.06 -3.38
CA CYS A 98 13.78 11.51 -3.23
C CYS A 98 12.41 12.21 -3.24
N ALA A 99 12.18 13.10 -2.27
CA ALA A 99 10.95 13.88 -2.14
C ALA A 99 11.03 15.30 -2.73
N VAL A 100 12.12 15.62 -3.44
CA VAL A 100 12.39 16.89 -4.14
C VAL A 100 13.27 16.68 -5.38
N THR A 101 13.36 17.68 -6.26
CA THR A 101 14.30 17.67 -7.40
C THR A 101 15.47 18.61 -7.09
N GLY A 102 16.72 18.14 -7.21
CA GLY A 102 17.92 18.92 -6.83
C GLY A 102 19.24 18.18 -7.04
N LYS A 103 20.31 18.66 -6.39
CA LYS A 103 21.68 18.08 -6.49
C LYS A 103 22.15 17.54 -5.13
N ILE A 104 22.68 16.32 -5.09
CA ILE A 104 23.30 15.76 -3.88
C ILE A 104 24.51 16.63 -3.50
N THR A 105 24.50 17.25 -2.32
CA THR A 105 25.64 18.03 -1.78
C THR A 105 26.47 17.24 -0.77
N LYS A 106 25.85 16.28 -0.09
CA LYS A 106 26.43 15.52 1.02
C LYS A 106 25.86 14.11 1.03
N MET A 107 26.72 13.15 1.36
CA MET A 107 26.37 11.74 1.53
C MET A 107 26.81 11.34 2.93
N SER A 108 25.85 10.99 3.78
CA SER A 108 26.07 10.61 5.19
C SER A 108 26.01 9.09 5.41
N VAL A 109 25.48 8.35 4.42
CA VAL A 109 25.48 6.89 4.34
C VAL A 109 26.46 6.35 3.28
N LYS A 110 26.80 5.06 3.38
CA LYS A 110 27.54 4.28 2.37
C LYS A 110 26.77 3.02 2.01
N ASP A 111 27.03 2.46 0.84
CA ASP A 111 26.45 1.17 0.44
C ASP A 111 26.83 0.06 1.44
N GLY A 112 25.84 -0.72 1.88
CA GLY A 112 25.97 -1.75 2.91
C GLY A 112 26.15 -1.22 4.35
N GLN A 113 25.97 0.08 4.60
CA GLN A 113 26.03 0.65 5.95
C GLN A 113 24.74 0.39 6.73
N TYR A 114 24.85 0.06 8.02
CA TYR A 114 23.70 0.03 8.92
C TYR A 114 23.30 1.46 9.35
N VAL A 115 22.00 1.75 9.27
CA VAL A 115 21.36 3.02 9.65
C VAL A 115 20.17 2.73 10.57
N ASN A 116 19.84 3.70 11.42
CA ASN A 116 18.66 3.70 12.28
C ASN A 116 17.56 4.54 11.62
N GLU A 117 16.31 4.35 12.02
CA GLU A 117 15.21 5.21 11.59
C GLU A 117 15.50 6.68 11.93
N GLY A 118 15.22 7.58 10.98
CA GLY A 118 15.49 9.00 11.09
C GLY A 118 16.93 9.43 10.81
N ASP A 119 17.90 8.50 10.68
CA ASP A 119 19.27 8.83 10.32
C ASP A 119 19.34 9.52 8.94
N GLU A 120 20.22 10.52 8.83
CA GLU A 120 20.46 11.25 7.59
C GLU A 120 21.23 10.38 6.58
N LEU A 121 20.68 10.22 5.37
CA LEU A 121 21.30 9.48 4.27
C LEU A 121 22.00 10.43 3.29
N TYR A 122 21.26 11.44 2.81
CA TYR A 122 21.70 12.38 1.78
C TYR A 122 21.12 13.78 2.02
N GLU A 123 21.88 14.80 1.64
CA GLU A 123 21.44 16.20 1.59
C GLU A 123 21.35 16.66 0.13
N VAL A 124 20.25 17.32 -0.21
CA VAL A 124 19.91 17.75 -1.57
C VAL A 124 19.79 19.27 -1.62
N ASP A 125 20.61 19.93 -2.42
CA ASP A 125 20.49 21.36 -2.69
C ASP A 125 19.47 21.62 -3.81
N ILE A 126 18.54 22.54 -3.53
CA ILE A 126 17.56 23.07 -4.49
C ILE A 126 18.00 24.48 -4.85
N GLU A 127 18.34 24.67 -6.13
CA GLU A 127 19.00 25.88 -6.62
C GLU A 127 18.19 27.15 -6.31
N ASN A 128 18.79 28.07 -5.54
CA ASN A 128 18.19 29.31 -5.03
C ASN A 128 17.04 29.16 -4.02
N LEU A 129 16.81 28.00 -3.38
CA LEU A 129 15.74 27.84 -2.38
C LEU A 129 15.90 28.80 -1.20
N GLY A 130 17.08 28.87 -0.58
CA GLY A 130 17.33 29.71 0.60
C GLY A 130 17.13 31.21 0.34
N SER A 131 17.63 31.71 -0.80
CA SER A 131 17.42 33.10 -1.23
C SER A 131 15.98 33.40 -1.64
N THR A 132 15.24 32.40 -2.17
CA THR A 132 13.79 32.53 -2.42
C THR A 132 13.01 32.64 -1.11
N ILE A 133 13.36 31.84 -0.09
CA ILE A 133 12.77 31.92 1.25
C ILE A 133 13.04 33.29 1.91
N GLU A 134 14.24 33.84 1.74
CA GLU A 134 14.61 35.15 2.27
C GLU A 134 13.86 36.30 1.56
N ASP A 135 13.74 36.24 0.24
CA ASP A 135 12.94 37.18 -0.57
C ASP A 135 11.45 37.17 -0.19
N TYR A 136 10.82 35.99 -0.03
CA TYR A 136 9.43 35.93 0.44
C TYR A 136 9.25 36.37 1.90
N LYS A 137 10.24 36.16 2.78
CA LYS A 137 10.22 36.71 4.15
C LYS A 137 10.30 38.25 4.15
N SER A 138 11.14 38.84 3.30
CA SER A 138 11.24 40.29 3.11
C SER A 138 9.95 40.91 2.54
N LYS A 139 9.31 40.22 1.57
CA LYS A 139 8.00 40.60 1.03
C LYS A 139 6.89 40.51 2.08
N LEU A 140 6.88 39.46 2.90
CA LEU A 140 5.91 39.28 3.98
C LEU A 140 6.03 40.38 5.04
N ASP A 141 7.25 40.73 5.47
CA ASP A 141 7.50 41.84 6.39
C ASP A 141 7.02 43.19 5.80
N SER A 142 7.33 43.44 4.52
CA SER A 142 6.86 44.65 3.81
C SER A 142 5.33 44.73 3.74
N VAL A 143 4.65 43.61 3.49
CA VAL A 143 3.18 43.53 3.50
C VAL A 143 2.61 43.70 4.92
N GLN A 144 3.25 43.14 5.95
CA GLN A 144 2.83 43.35 7.34
C GLN A 144 2.95 44.82 7.74
N GLN A 145 4.09 45.47 7.46
CA GLN A 145 4.25 46.91 7.68
C GLN A 145 3.20 47.74 6.94
N ARG A 146 2.77 47.32 5.74
CA ARG A 146 1.69 47.98 4.98
C ARG A 146 0.32 47.77 5.62
N LEU A 147 0.04 46.59 6.16
CA LEU A 147 -1.20 46.30 6.90
C LEU A 147 -1.27 47.06 8.22
N ASP A 148 -0.16 47.16 8.97
CA ASP A 148 -0.11 47.84 10.27
C ASP A 148 -0.50 49.32 10.12
N ILE A 149 0.13 50.02 9.17
CA ILE A 149 -0.17 51.44 8.90
C ILE A 149 -1.57 51.65 8.29
N LEU A 150 -2.07 50.69 7.49
CA LEU A 150 -3.45 50.76 6.96
C LEU A 150 -4.49 50.65 8.09
N ASN A 151 -4.31 49.71 9.02
CA ASN A 151 -5.19 49.55 10.18
C ASN A 151 -5.13 50.77 11.12
N ALA A 152 -3.93 51.31 11.39
CA ALA A 152 -3.77 52.53 12.18
C ALA A 152 -4.36 53.76 11.47
N TYR A 153 -4.20 53.87 10.14
CA TYR A 153 -4.82 54.92 9.34
C TYR A 153 -6.35 54.83 9.39
N GLN A 154 -6.93 53.63 9.27
CA GLN A 154 -8.37 53.37 9.37
C GLN A 154 -8.94 53.86 10.71
N LYS A 155 -8.33 53.48 11.84
CA LYS A 155 -8.69 53.99 13.18
C LYS A 155 -8.58 55.51 13.29
N SER A 156 -7.61 56.09 12.60
CA SER A 156 -7.44 57.55 12.55
C SER A 156 -8.51 58.28 11.73
N LEU A 157 -9.28 57.56 10.91
CA LEU A 157 -10.51 58.04 10.26
C LEU A 157 -11.75 57.91 11.19
N ASP A 158 -11.67 57.16 12.29
CA ASP A 158 -12.63 57.21 13.42
C ASP A 158 -12.28 58.30 14.44
N GLY A 159 -11.15 58.99 14.25
CA GLY A 159 -10.69 60.11 15.07
C GLY A 159 -9.60 59.76 16.10
N ASP A 160 -9.22 58.49 16.23
CA ASP A 160 -8.09 58.09 17.07
C ASP A 160 -6.77 58.09 16.28
N ASN A 161 -6.02 59.18 16.42
CA ASN A 161 -4.72 59.33 15.78
C ASN A 161 -3.58 58.61 16.54
N SER A 162 -3.81 58.06 17.74
CA SER A 162 -2.72 57.67 18.65
C SER A 162 -1.86 56.54 18.12
N GLU A 163 -2.45 55.50 17.52
CA GLU A 163 -1.71 54.43 16.85
C GLU A 163 -1.02 54.91 15.56
N PHE A 164 -1.67 55.81 14.81
CA PHE A 164 -1.14 56.33 13.55
C PHE A 164 0.09 57.22 13.75
N ASP A 165 0.01 58.19 14.65
CA ASP A 165 1.09 59.13 14.96
C ASP A 165 2.30 58.41 15.62
N ALA A 166 2.07 57.24 16.23
CA ALA A 166 3.10 56.39 16.80
C ALA A 166 3.88 55.56 15.76
N MET A 167 3.37 55.42 14.53
CA MET A 167 4.03 54.66 13.45
C MET A 167 5.03 55.51 12.64
N SER A 168 5.68 56.51 13.25
CA SER A 168 6.64 57.42 12.58
C SER A 168 7.77 56.72 11.83
N ASP A 169 8.12 55.52 12.29
CA ASP A 169 9.27 54.74 11.83
C ASP A 169 8.87 53.71 10.74
N ASN A 170 7.57 53.60 10.42
CA ASN A 170 7.06 52.73 9.36
C ASN A 170 7.40 53.30 7.97
N GLN A 171 7.87 52.45 7.04
CA GLN A 171 8.34 52.88 5.72
C GLN A 171 7.29 53.64 4.89
N TYR A 172 5.99 53.42 5.13
CA TYR A 172 4.88 54.06 4.42
C TYR A 172 4.26 55.26 5.16
N TYR A 173 4.74 55.61 6.36
CA TYR A 173 4.12 56.64 7.21
C TYR A 173 3.93 57.98 6.49
N SER A 174 4.91 58.43 5.70
CA SER A 174 4.80 59.68 4.93
C SER A 174 3.69 59.61 3.87
N GLU A 175 3.51 58.48 3.21
CA GLU A 175 2.47 58.29 2.18
C GLU A 175 1.07 58.45 2.79
N PHE A 176 0.81 57.77 3.91
CA PHE A 176 -0.49 57.87 4.58
C PHE A 176 -0.70 59.22 5.26
N LYS A 177 0.36 59.87 5.73
CA LYS A 177 0.28 61.24 6.24
C LYS A 177 -0.11 62.23 5.14
N ASP A 178 0.53 62.15 3.97
CA ASP A 178 0.23 63.01 2.83
C ASP A 178 -1.20 62.72 2.29
N ARG A 179 -1.61 61.44 2.25
CA ARG A 179 -2.97 60.99 1.93
C ARG A 179 -4.01 61.60 2.89
N LYS A 180 -3.72 61.64 4.19
CA LYS A 180 -4.57 62.25 5.22
C LYS A 180 -4.67 63.78 5.09
N GLU A 181 -3.56 64.45 4.76
CA GLU A 181 -3.55 65.90 4.51
C GLU A 181 -4.35 66.27 3.24
N LEU A 182 -4.24 65.44 2.19
CA LEU A 182 -5.05 65.55 0.98
C LEU A 182 -6.54 65.30 1.26
N LEU A 183 -6.90 64.30 2.07
CA LEU A 183 -8.28 64.05 2.49
C LEU A 183 -8.87 65.27 3.20
N ASN A 184 -8.19 65.79 4.22
CA ASN A 184 -8.60 66.98 4.97
C ASN A 184 -8.76 68.20 4.05
N THR A 185 -7.80 68.43 3.14
CA THR A 185 -7.86 69.51 2.14
C THR A 185 -9.06 69.33 1.19
N SER A 186 -9.36 68.10 0.78
CA SER A 186 -10.52 67.80 -0.07
C SER A 186 -11.86 68.00 0.64
N ILE A 187 -11.91 67.79 1.96
CA ILE A 187 -13.07 68.04 2.82
C ILE A 187 -13.32 69.54 2.93
N ASP A 188 -12.29 70.34 3.22
CA ASP A 188 -12.43 71.80 3.29
C ASP A 188 -12.81 72.43 1.94
N ALA A 189 -12.25 71.94 0.83
CA ALA A 189 -12.64 72.37 -0.52
C ALA A 189 -14.04 71.87 -0.96
N GLY A 190 -14.59 70.86 -0.30
CA GLY A 190 -15.92 70.29 -0.58
C GLY A 190 -17.07 71.22 -0.22
N LYS A 191 -16.88 72.00 0.84
CA LYS A 191 -17.86 72.92 1.47
C LYS A 191 -18.39 74.03 0.54
N GLU A 192 -17.85 74.17 -0.67
CA GLU A 192 -18.28 75.16 -1.67
C GLU A 192 -19.17 74.62 -2.81
N LYS A 193 -19.38 73.29 -2.97
CA LYS A 193 -20.04 72.75 -4.18
C LYS A 193 -21.04 71.60 -3.96
N ASN A 194 -22.32 71.89 -4.22
CA ASN A 194 -23.37 70.89 -4.39
C ASN A 194 -23.12 69.94 -5.57
N LYS A 195 -22.62 68.73 -5.29
CA LYS A 195 -22.52 67.61 -6.25
C LYS A 195 -22.77 66.26 -5.56
N THR A 196 -23.87 66.15 -4.82
CA THR A 196 -24.10 65.10 -3.82
C THR A 196 -24.62 63.77 -4.36
N GLY A 197 -25.50 63.77 -5.37
CA GLY A 197 -26.18 62.53 -5.82
C GLY A 197 -25.24 61.41 -6.31
N GLU A 198 -24.37 61.73 -7.28
CA GLU A 198 -23.50 60.74 -7.95
C GLU A 198 -22.48 60.09 -6.99
N VAL A 199 -21.94 60.88 -6.05
CA VAL A 199 -20.91 60.43 -5.09
C VAL A 199 -21.46 59.38 -4.12
N TYR A 200 -22.72 59.50 -3.69
CA TYR A 200 -23.34 58.49 -2.84
C TYR A 200 -23.44 57.12 -3.51
N ASP A 201 -23.75 57.09 -4.81
CA ASP A 201 -23.92 55.83 -5.55
C ASP A 201 -22.57 55.19 -5.94
N GLU A 202 -21.54 56.00 -6.20
CA GLU A 202 -20.15 55.55 -6.34
C GLU A 202 -19.62 54.95 -5.02
N ASN A 203 -19.84 55.61 -3.88
CA ASN A 203 -19.47 55.11 -2.55
C ASN A 203 -20.13 53.77 -2.22
N ILE A 204 -21.45 53.65 -2.44
CA ILE A 204 -22.20 52.41 -2.19
C ILE A 204 -21.68 51.28 -3.10
N THR A 205 -21.28 51.59 -4.33
CA THR A 205 -20.67 50.61 -5.25
C THR A 205 -19.34 50.08 -4.69
N VAL A 206 -18.41 50.95 -4.29
CA VAL A 206 -17.09 50.54 -3.75
C VAL A 206 -17.22 49.69 -2.48
N ILE A 207 -18.19 49.99 -1.61
CA ILE A 207 -18.41 49.20 -0.38
C ILE A 207 -19.08 47.85 -0.72
N ASN A 208 -20.00 47.80 -1.68
CA ASN A 208 -20.57 46.53 -2.17
C ASN A 208 -19.51 45.64 -2.84
N ASP A 209 -18.66 46.19 -3.71
CA ASP A 209 -17.52 45.47 -4.32
C ASP A 209 -16.58 44.88 -3.25
N SER A 210 -16.46 45.54 -2.10
CA SER A 210 -15.68 45.07 -0.95
C SER A 210 -16.38 43.94 -0.19
N ILE A 211 -17.69 44.08 0.05
CA ILE A 211 -18.54 43.04 0.66
C ILE A 211 -18.54 41.77 -0.22
N ASP A 212 -18.62 41.90 -1.55
CA ASP A 212 -18.63 40.75 -2.45
C ASP A 212 -17.29 39.99 -2.49
N LYS A 213 -16.15 40.68 -2.32
CA LYS A 213 -14.86 40.00 -2.09
C LYS A 213 -14.84 39.22 -0.77
N TYR A 214 -15.36 39.80 0.33
CA TYR A 214 -15.49 39.05 1.59
C TYR A 214 -16.46 37.87 1.46
N ASN A 215 -17.56 38.01 0.69
CA ASN A 215 -18.45 36.90 0.36
C ASN A 215 -17.73 35.79 -0.44
N GLU A 216 -16.90 36.14 -1.43
CA GLU A 216 -16.06 35.15 -2.15
C GLU A 216 -15.09 34.44 -1.20
N LYS A 217 -14.39 35.20 -0.33
CA LYS A 217 -13.47 34.66 0.68
C LYS A 217 -14.17 33.69 1.63
N ILE A 218 -15.36 34.04 2.13
CA ILE A 218 -16.20 33.15 2.96
C ILE A 218 -16.64 31.89 2.18
N ASN A 219 -16.97 32.01 0.89
CA ASN A 219 -17.31 30.85 0.06
C ASN A 219 -16.11 29.92 -0.14
N LYS A 220 -14.91 30.45 -0.38
CA LYS A 220 -13.67 29.66 -0.47
C LYS A 220 -13.31 29.00 0.87
N LEU A 221 -13.43 29.70 1.99
CA LEU A 221 -13.22 29.13 3.33
C LEU A 221 -14.23 28.01 3.66
N ASN A 222 -15.50 28.15 3.26
CA ASN A 222 -16.48 27.05 3.39
C ASN A 222 -16.14 25.85 2.51
N ASN A 223 -15.62 26.07 1.30
CA ASN A 223 -15.13 24.99 0.44
C ASN A 223 -13.89 24.29 1.04
N VAL A 224 -12.97 25.01 1.71
CA VAL A 224 -11.87 24.41 2.49
C VAL A 224 -12.43 23.47 3.56
N LYS A 225 -13.44 23.91 4.33
CA LYS A 225 -14.09 23.05 5.34
C LYS A 225 -14.70 21.77 4.73
N GLN A 226 -15.31 21.85 3.53
CA GLN A 226 -15.78 20.64 2.82
C GLN A 226 -14.63 19.74 2.34
N CYS A 227 -13.52 20.31 1.86
CA CYS A 227 -12.34 19.54 1.44
C CYS A 227 -11.67 18.81 2.62
N ILE A 228 -11.61 19.46 3.79
CA ILE A 228 -11.14 18.89 5.06
C ILE A 228 -11.99 17.66 5.44
N ILE A 229 -13.30 17.82 5.59
CA ILE A 229 -14.22 16.74 6.01
C ILE A 229 -14.19 15.56 5.02
N SER A 230 -14.18 15.86 3.72
CA SER A 230 -14.16 14.86 2.64
C SER A 230 -12.76 14.26 2.35
N ARG A 231 -11.69 14.80 2.96
CA ARG A 231 -10.28 14.43 2.69
C ARG A 231 -9.92 14.41 1.20
N ASN A 232 -10.48 15.35 0.44
CA ASN A 232 -10.22 15.50 -0.98
C ASN A 232 -10.04 16.99 -1.33
N ASN A 233 -8.95 17.33 -2.01
CA ASN A 233 -8.66 18.71 -2.39
C ASN A 233 -9.30 19.04 -3.74
N THR A 234 -10.34 19.87 -3.72
CA THR A 234 -11.04 20.32 -4.95
C THR A 234 -10.60 21.70 -5.43
N PHE A 235 -9.59 22.31 -4.82
CA PHE A 235 -9.04 23.59 -5.28
C PHE A 235 -8.12 23.40 -6.49
N ASP A 236 -8.18 24.35 -7.41
CA ASP A 236 -7.18 24.47 -8.47
C ASP A 236 -5.82 24.87 -7.87
N GLN A 237 -4.73 24.44 -8.49
CA GLN A 237 -3.38 24.74 -8.01
C GLN A 237 -3.02 26.24 -8.06
N ASN A 238 -3.78 27.06 -8.80
CA ASN A 238 -3.68 28.52 -8.80
C ASN A 238 -4.36 29.19 -7.58
N ASP A 239 -5.29 28.54 -6.89
CA ASP A 239 -5.86 29.02 -5.60
C ASP A 239 -4.87 28.67 -4.45
N THR A 240 -3.61 29.07 -4.61
CA THR A 240 -2.43 28.57 -3.85
C THR A 240 -2.64 28.50 -2.35
N TYR A 241 -3.25 29.51 -1.74
CA TYR A 241 -3.53 29.57 -0.29
C TYR A 241 -4.46 28.44 0.16
N TYR A 242 -5.66 28.36 -0.43
CA TYR A 242 -6.69 27.38 -0.07
C TYR A 242 -6.23 25.95 -0.43
N TYR A 243 -5.59 25.78 -1.60
CA TYR A 243 -4.98 24.52 -2.02
C TYR A 243 -3.92 24.04 -1.02
N SER A 244 -3.04 24.93 -0.55
CA SER A 244 -1.96 24.61 0.39
C SER A 244 -2.44 24.27 1.80
N ILE A 245 -3.50 24.94 2.29
CA ILE A 245 -4.14 24.60 3.57
C ILE A 245 -4.69 23.17 3.50
N VAL A 246 -5.52 22.87 2.49
CA VAL A 246 -6.15 21.55 2.36
C VAL A 246 -5.10 20.46 2.14
N LYS A 247 -4.09 20.68 1.29
CA LYS A 247 -2.99 19.75 1.08
C LYS A 247 -2.22 19.48 2.37
N SER A 248 -1.90 20.54 3.14
CA SER A 248 -1.23 20.42 4.43
C SER A 248 -2.06 19.63 5.44
N TYR A 249 -3.38 19.86 5.53
CA TYR A 249 -4.26 19.09 6.40
C TYR A 249 -4.24 17.60 6.04
N ILE A 250 -4.42 17.27 4.76
CA ILE A 250 -4.43 15.87 4.29
C ILE A 250 -3.09 15.19 4.63
N SER A 251 -1.95 15.82 4.33
CA SER A 251 -0.63 15.24 4.69
C SER A 251 -0.42 15.09 6.21
N SER A 252 -0.93 16.01 7.04
CA SER A 252 -0.87 15.87 8.50
C SER A 252 -1.81 14.78 9.04
N TYR A 253 -3.00 14.62 8.44
CA TYR A 253 -3.95 13.55 8.73
C TYR A 253 -3.35 12.18 8.36
N ASP A 254 -2.82 12.04 7.15
CA ASP A 254 -2.23 10.79 6.65
C ASP A 254 -1.00 10.37 7.46
N TYR A 255 -0.10 11.32 7.77
CA TYR A 255 1.04 11.08 8.66
C TYR A 255 0.59 10.63 10.06
N THR A 256 -0.40 11.30 10.65
CA THR A 256 -0.95 10.93 11.95
C THR A 256 -1.56 9.53 11.90
N ALA A 257 -2.29 9.19 10.84
CA ALA A 257 -2.88 7.86 10.67
C ALA A 257 -1.80 6.77 10.60
N LEU A 258 -0.75 6.97 9.79
CA LEU A 258 0.37 6.04 9.64
C LEU A 258 1.12 5.82 10.96
N GLN A 259 1.34 6.85 11.78
CA GLN A 259 2.00 6.71 13.09
C GLN A 259 1.23 5.75 14.03
N TYR A 260 -0.11 5.75 13.99
CA TYR A 260 -0.91 4.81 14.77
C TYR A 260 -1.06 3.42 14.13
N ASP A 261 -0.89 3.29 12.81
CA ASP A 261 -0.90 1.98 12.14
C ASP A 261 0.44 1.25 12.37
N ASN A 262 1.59 1.92 12.18
CA ASN A 262 2.91 1.37 12.50
C ASN A 262 2.98 0.86 13.96
N LYS A 263 2.38 1.61 14.91
CA LYS A 263 2.28 1.24 16.33
C LYS A 263 1.58 -0.12 16.58
N LYS A 264 0.72 -0.58 15.65
CA LYS A 264 0.10 -1.92 15.72
C LYS A 264 1.07 -3.00 15.27
N ASP A 265 1.76 -2.79 14.15
CA ASP A 265 2.63 -3.80 13.54
C ASP A 265 3.89 -4.08 14.38
N GLU A 266 4.40 -3.10 15.13
CA GLU A 266 5.52 -3.29 16.06
C GLU A 266 5.22 -4.19 17.27
N THR A 267 3.94 -4.48 17.59
CA THR A 267 3.59 -5.21 18.82
C THR A 267 2.64 -6.37 18.62
N THR A 268 2.94 -7.50 19.28
CA THR A 268 2.04 -8.67 19.39
C THR A 268 0.90 -8.39 20.36
N MET A 269 0.05 -7.43 20.00
CA MET A 269 -1.09 -6.96 20.78
C MET A 269 -2.24 -7.96 20.82
N ASP A 270 -2.91 -8.05 21.97
CA ASP A 270 -4.24 -8.67 22.02
C ASP A 270 -5.31 -7.73 21.40
N SER A 271 -6.37 -8.36 20.92
CA SER A 271 -7.69 -7.82 20.56
C SER A 271 -8.12 -6.59 21.36
N SER A 272 -7.91 -6.59 22.69
CA SER A 272 -8.28 -5.47 23.57
C SER A 272 -7.41 -4.23 23.38
N GLN A 273 -6.10 -4.40 23.17
CA GLN A 273 -5.13 -3.32 23.02
C GLN A 273 -5.20 -2.70 21.61
N LEU A 274 -5.46 -3.53 20.59
CA LEU A 274 -5.75 -3.08 19.23
C LEU A 274 -6.93 -2.09 19.19
N ALA A 275 -8.01 -2.40 19.92
CA ALA A 275 -9.18 -1.53 20.03
C ALA A 275 -8.90 -0.22 20.81
N GLU A 276 -7.97 -0.25 21.77
CA GLU A 276 -7.51 0.95 22.50
C GLU A 276 -6.69 1.86 21.57
N VAL A 277 -5.74 1.32 20.80
CA VAL A 277 -4.96 2.06 19.79
C VAL A 277 -5.85 2.63 18.67
N ASP A 278 -6.87 1.89 18.20
CA ASP A 278 -7.85 2.44 17.27
C ASP A 278 -8.71 3.56 17.89
N THR A 279 -8.97 3.51 19.20
CA THR A 279 -9.68 4.60 19.89
C THR A 279 -8.80 5.85 20.01
N GLU A 280 -7.53 5.70 20.39
CA GLU A 280 -6.54 6.78 20.40
C GLU A 280 -6.40 7.43 19.02
N LYS A 281 -6.24 6.61 17.96
CA LYS A 281 -6.12 7.06 16.56
C LYS A 281 -7.31 7.91 16.13
N ASN A 282 -8.53 7.41 16.33
CA ASN A 282 -9.75 8.13 15.95
C ASN A 282 -9.91 9.43 16.75
N GLN A 283 -9.55 9.44 18.04
CA GLN A 283 -9.57 10.66 18.85
C GLN A 283 -8.52 11.69 18.39
N ALA A 284 -7.30 11.25 18.08
CA ALA A 284 -6.25 12.13 17.59
C ALA A 284 -6.62 12.78 16.23
N LEU A 285 -7.13 11.99 15.29
CA LEU A 285 -7.58 12.48 13.98
C LEU A 285 -8.80 13.41 14.10
N SER A 286 -9.76 13.09 14.97
CA SER A 286 -10.93 13.96 15.21
C SER A 286 -10.55 15.28 15.87
N ASN A 287 -9.58 15.29 16.78
CA ASN A 287 -9.02 16.53 17.36
C ASN A 287 -8.32 17.37 16.28
N LEU A 288 -7.54 16.74 15.39
CA LEU A 288 -6.84 17.41 14.29
C LEU A 288 -7.84 18.10 13.33
N GLU A 289 -8.86 17.37 12.89
CA GLU A 289 -9.96 17.91 12.07
C GLU A 289 -10.68 19.07 12.77
N SER A 290 -10.99 18.92 14.06
CA SER A 290 -11.70 19.95 14.84
C SER A 290 -10.88 21.24 15.01
N ASN A 291 -9.57 21.14 15.20
CA ASN A 291 -8.68 22.30 15.37
C ASN A 291 -8.57 23.13 14.08
N GLU A 292 -8.41 22.47 12.93
CA GLU A 292 -8.36 23.13 11.62
C GLU A 292 -9.72 23.74 11.26
N ILE A 293 -10.82 23.01 11.48
CA ILE A 293 -12.18 23.55 11.28
C ILE A 293 -12.43 24.78 12.16
N SER A 294 -12.07 24.74 13.45
CA SER A 294 -12.21 25.88 14.35
C SER A 294 -11.39 27.10 13.90
N THR A 295 -10.22 26.87 13.30
CA THR A 295 -9.36 27.94 12.77
C THR A 295 -9.98 28.60 11.53
N ILE A 296 -10.58 27.81 10.64
CA ILE A 296 -11.31 28.29 9.47
C ILE A 296 -12.61 28.99 9.86
N GLU A 297 -13.33 28.49 10.87
CA GLU A 297 -14.55 29.11 11.39
C GLU A 297 -14.28 30.47 12.06
N GLN A 298 -13.18 30.62 12.80
CA GLN A 298 -12.75 31.93 13.31
C GLN A 298 -12.47 32.94 12.19
N GLN A 299 -11.82 32.52 11.08
CA GLN A 299 -11.61 33.41 9.93
C GLN A 299 -12.92 33.82 9.25
N ILE A 300 -13.89 32.89 9.16
CA ILE A 300 -15.23 33.19 8.65
C ILE A 300 -15.96 34.17 9.58
N GLU A 301 -15.85 34.02 10.90
CA GLU A 301 -16.46 34.94 11.88
C GLU A 301 -15.89 36.36 11.73
N THR A 302 -14.56 36.52 11.72
CA THR A 302 -13.91 37.83 11.49
C THR A 302 -14.30 38.45 10.15
N ALA A 303 -14.43 37.66 9.07
CA ALA A 303 -14.89 38.17 7.77
C ALA A 303 -16.36 38.64 7.82
N ASN A 304 -17.22 37.99 8.60
CA ASN A 304 -18.60 38.44 8.80
C ASN A 304 -18.67 39.73 9.63
N GLU A 305 -17.84 39.88 10.67
CA GLU A 305 -17.75 41.13 11.44
C GLU A 305 -17.36 42.33 10.55
N GLN A 306 -16.41 42.14 9.64
CA GLN A 306 -16.06 43.17 8.64
C GLN A 306 -17.22 43.46 7.68
N ILE A 307 -17.93 42.44 7.19
CA ILE A 307 -19.12 42.64 6.35
C ILE A 307 -20.20 43.45 7.09
N GLU A 308 -20.50 43.16 8.36
CA GLU A 308 -21.52 43.91 9.11
C GLU A 308 -21.07 45.36 9.41
N SER A 309 -19.77 45.59 9.64
CA SER A 309 -19.19 46.95 9.70
C SER A 309 -19.41 47.71 8.38
N LEU A 310 -19.11 47.09 7.24
CA LEU A 310 -19.34 47.69 5.91
C LEU A 310 -20.82 47.92 5.60
N LYS A 311 -21.73 47.01 5.99
CA LYS A 311 -23.19 47.21 5.89
C LYS A 311 -23.70 48.35 6.77
N SER A 312 -23.14 48.51 7.97
CA SER A 312 -23.42 49.65 8.85
C SER A 312 -22.99 50.97 8.19
N ASN A 313 -21.83 50.98 7.53
CA ASN A 313 -21.37 52.14 6.76
C ASN A 313 -22.27 52.44 5.55
N ILE A 314 -22.70 51.45 4.77
CA ILE A 314 -23.72 51.67 3.70
C ILE A 314 -25.01 52.25 4.30
N SER A 315 -25.46 51.72 5.43
CA SER A 315 -26.69 52.17 6.09
C SER A 315 -26.62 53.64 6.55
N SER A 316 -25.44 54.10 6.99
CA SER A 316 -25.22 55.52 7.33
C SER A 316 -25.15 56.40 6.09
N VAL A 317 -24.48 55.97 5.02
CA VAL A 317 -24.41 56.67 3.72
C VAL A 317 -25.81 56.82 3.09
N GLU A 318 -26.63 55.77 3.09
CA GLU A 318 -28.01 55.82 2.63
C GLU A 318 -28.88 56.79 3.45
N LEU A 319 -28.66 56.85 4.76
CA LEU A 319 -29.40 57.73 5.66
C LEU A 319 -29.00 59.20 5.46
N GLN A 320 -27.70 59.46 5.27
CA GLN A 320 -27.17 60.77 4.86
C GLN A 320 -27.74 61.20 3.50
N LYS A 321 -27.75 60.33 2.48
CA LYS A 321 -28.36 60.60 1.17
C LYS A 321 -29.81 61.09 1.31
N LYS A 322 -30.64 60.33 2.04
CA LYS A 322 -32.06 60.66 2.31
C LYS A 322 -32.23 61.95 3.12
N GLN A 323 -31.28 62.32 3.97
CA GLN A 323 -31.28 63.61 4.68
C GLN A 323 -30.89 64.78 3.78
N THR A 324 -29.83 64.63 2.96
CA THR A 324 -29.36 65.63 2.00
C THR A 324 -30.40 65.94 0.93
N GLU A 325 -31.14 64.94 0.44
CA GLU A 325 -32.28 65.12 -0.47
C GLU A 325 -33.41 65.99 0.12
N ASN A 326 -33.45 66.15 1.46
CA ASN A 326 -34.46 66.95 2.18
C ASN A 326 -33.91 68.24 2.84
N SER A 327 -32.59 68.48 2.82
CA SER A 327 -31.96 69.60 3.55
C SER A 327 -30.83 70.25 2.77
N ASN A 328 -30.97 71.54 2.45
CA ASN A 328 -30.02 72.34 1.66
C ASN A 328 -28.66 72.64 2.35
N ASN A 329 -28.40 72.09 3.54
CA ASN A 329 -27.13 72.21 4.26
C ASN A 329 -26.89 70.92 5.06
N THR A 330 -25.84 70.17 4.72
CA THR A 330 -25.23 69.09 5.55
C THR A 330 -23.75 68.99 5.14
N ASP A 331 -22.88 68.58 6.05
CA ASP A 331 -21.43 68.60 5.83
C ASP A 331 -20.95 67.49 4.87
N ASP A 332 -20.06 67.87 3.94
CA ASP A 332 -19.44 66.96 2.95
C ASP A 332 -18.21 66.22 3.52
N SER A 333 -17.86 66.49 4.79
CA SER A 333 -16.76 65.83 5.51
C SER A 333 -16.99 64.34 5.69
N ASP A 334 -18.14 63.98 6.23
CA ASP A 334 -18.40 62.65 6.75
C ASP A 334 -18.53 61.64 5.60
N ILE A 335 -19.07 62.10 4.47
CA ILE A 335 -19.18 61.37 3.21
C ILE A 335 -17.79 60.95 2.71
N LYS A 336 -16.84 61.88 2.67
CA LYS A 336 -15.46 61.63 2.20
C LYS A 336 -14.67 60.74 3.14
N ILE A 337 -14.89 60.87 4.44
CA ILE A 337 -14.32 59.96 5.45
C ILE A 337 -14.88 58.55 5.26
N LEU A 338 -16.18 58.39 4.96
CA LEU A 338 -16.80 57.10 4.65
C LEU A 338 -16.31 56.51 3.30
N THR A 339 -16.12 57.33 2.26
CA THR A 339 -15.45 56.90 1.01
C THR A 339 -14.08 56.32 1.29
N GLU A 340 -13.25 57.06 2.03
CA GLU A 340 -11.87 56.62 2.34
C GLU A 340 -11.87 55.37 3.22
N LYS A 341 -12.77 55.23 4.20
CA LYS A 341 -12.92 53.98 4.96
C LYS A 341 -13.25 52.79 4.06
N GLY A 342 -14.08 52.97 3.04
CA GLY A 342 -14.34 51.97 2.01
C GLY A 342 -13.06 51.59 1.23
N ASN A 343 -12.36 52.60 0.68
CA ASN A 343 -11.10 52.41 -0.05
C ASN A 343 -10.03 51.70 0.80
N VAL A 344 -9.84 52.11 2.05
CA VAL A 344 -8.87 51.55 2.99
C VAL A 344 -9.25 50.11 3.36
N SER A 345 -10.54 49.81 3.55
CA SER A 345 -10.99 48.43 3.81
C SER A 345 -10.72 47.51 2.61
N ALA A 346 -10.94 47.99 1.39
CA ALA A 346 -10.61 47.28 0.16
C ALA A 346 -9.08 47.08 -0.02
N GLU A 347 -8.27 48.08 0.38
CA GLU A 347 -6.81 47.99 0.36
C GLU A 347 -6.29 46.99 1.41
N ILE A 348 -6.82 47.01 2.64
CA ILE A 348 -6.52 46.06 3.72
C ILE A 348 -6.76 44.63 3.22
N LEU A 349 -7.97 44.30 2.74
CA LEU A 349 -8.28 42.97 2.22
C LEU A 349 -7.31 42.54 1.10
N THR A 350 -6.95 43.47 0.20
CA THR A 350 -6.00 43.22 -0.89
C THR A 350 -4.57 42.95 -0.40
N TYR A 351 -4.18 43.43 0.79
CA TYR A 351 -2.89 43.11 1.41
C TYR A 351 -2.97 41.92 2.37
N GLU A 352 -4.11 41.64 2.99
CA GLU A 352 -4.35 40.38 3.74
C GLU A 352 -4.27 39.16 2.82
N ASP A 353 -4.87 39.23 1.64
CA ASP A 353 -4.81 38.14 0.66
C ASP A 353 -3.36 37.89 0.19
N LYS A 354 -2.57 38.95 -0.03
CA LYS A 354 -1.12 38.84 -0.34
C LYS A 354 -0.31 38.29 0.84
N LYS A 355 -0.65 38.66 2.07
CA LYS A 355 -0.03 38.12 3.29
C LYS A 355 -0.25 36.61 3.33
N GLN A 356 -1.50 36.18 3.17
CA GLN A 356 -1.91 34.78 3.14
C GLN A 356 -1.25 34.00 1.98
N GLU A 357 -1.12 34.62 0.81
CA GLU A 357 -0.36 34.08 -0.34
C GLU A 357 1.12 33.87 0.00
N TYR A 358 1.81 34.86 0.58
CA TYR A 358 3.23 34.76 0.93
C TYR A 358 3.50 33.79 2.09
N GLU A 359 2.60 33.71 3.07
CA GLU A 359 2.64 32.70 4.14
C GLU A 359 2.47 31.28 3.57
N ALA A 360 1.59 31.08 2.59
CA ALA A 360 1.42 29.80 1.90
C ALA A 360 2.67 29.40 1.09
N TYR A 361 3.27 30.33 0.34
CA TYR A 361 4.53 30.07 -0.37
C TYR A 361 5.65 29.71 0.60
N LEU A 362 5.82 30.44 1.70
CA LEU A 362 6.84 30.11 2.71
C LEU A 362 6.62 28.72 3.32
N LYS A 363 5.36 28.31 3.58
CA LYS A 363 5.03 26.97 4.06
C LYS A 363 5.40 25.87 3.06
N ASP A 364 5.14 26.07 1.76
CA ASP A 364 5.53 25.13 0.69
C ASP A 364 7.07 25.07 0.53
N TYR A 365 7.78 26.20 0.62
CA TYR A 365 9.24 26.22 0.60
C TYR A 365 9.88 25.60 1.85
N ASP A 366 9.30 25.77 3.04
CA ASP A 366 9.78 25.12 4.27
C ASP A 366 9.54 23.59 4.21
N ILE A 367 8.44 23.11 3.62
CA ILE A 367 8.23 21.68 3.34
C ILE A 367 9.30 21.16 2.38
N LYS A 368 9.58 21.87 1.29
CA LYS A 368 10.65 21.51 0.34
C LYS A 368 12.03 21.49 1.02
N ASN A 369 12.31 22.48 1.87
CA ASN A 369 13.56 22.56 2.64
C ASN A 369 13.71 21.40 3.64
N ASN A 370 12.63 20.96 4.27
CA ASN A 370 12.66 19.75 5.12
C ASN A 370 12.91 18.48 4.29
N ASN A 371 12.30 18.39 3.11
CA ASN A 371 12.48 17.27 2.17
C ASN A 371 13.85 17.25 1.48
N CYS A 372 14.64 18.33 1.53
CA CYS A 372 16.05 18.35 1.12
C CYS A 372 16.92 17.37 1.93
N THR A 373 16.49 16.98 3.13
CA THR A 373 17.21 16.01 3.98
C THR A 373 16.57 14.64 3.85
N ILE A 374 17.17 13.76 3.03
CA ILE A 374 16.69 12.40 2.83
C ILE A 374 17.13 11.54 4.02
N LYS A 375 16.16 10.91 4.69
CA LYS A 375 16.36 10.14 5.93
C LYS A 375 15.95 8.68 5.75
N ALA A 376 16.47 7.82 6.63
CA ALA A 376 16.04 6.44 6.75
C ALA A 376 14.60 6.36 7.29
N GLY A 377 13.71 5.70 6.55
CA GLY A 377 12.32 5.43 6.98
C GLY A 377 12.17 4.21 7.89
N SER A 378 13.26 3.47 8.15
CA SER A 378 13.31 2.28 9.00
C SER A 378 14.76 1.98 9.41
N SER A 379 14.96 1.12 10.41
CA SER A 379 16.29 0.72 10.89
C SER A 379 16.81 -0.54 10.18
N GLY A 380 17.94 -0.45 9.47
CA GLY A 380 18.43 -1.56 8.63
C GLY A 380 19.74 -1.30 7.91
N TYR A 381 20.12 -2.22 7.02
CA TYR A 381 21.25 -2.04 6.10
C TYR A 381 20.77 -1.34 4.82
N PHE A 382 21.33 -0.17 4.54
CA PHE A 382 21.04 0.60 3.34
C PHE A 382 21.91 0.13 2.16
N TYR A 383 21.28 -0.11 1.02
CA TYR A 383 21.93 -0.39 -0.26
C TYR A 383 21.47 0.61 -1.32
N THR A 384 22.38 1.08 -2.16
CA THR A 384 22.07 2.05 -3.24
C THR A 384 21.66 1.34 -4.52
N ASN A 385 20.65 1.87 -5.23
CA ASN A 385 20.22 1.33 -6.53
C ASN A 385 21.18 1.76 -7.67
N GLN A 386 21.96 2.83 -7.47
CA GLN A 386 22.86 3.42 -8.46
C GLN A 386 24.08 4.10 -7.80
N GLU A 387 25.15 4.35 -8.55
CA GLU A 387 26.31 5.10 -8.05
C GLU A 387 25.98 6.60 -7.92
N ILE A 388 25.63 7.02 -6.70
CA ILE A 388 25.38 8.42 -6.36
C ILE A 388 26.68 9.09 -5.91
N SER A 389 26.85 10.37 -6.27
CA SER A 389 28.02 11.17 -5.94
C SER A 389 27.64 12.61 -5.60
N ASN A 390 28.51 13.36 -4.91
CA ASN A 390 28.32 14.80 -4.73
C ASN A 390 28.29 15.50 -6.10
N GLY A 391 27.21 16.22 -6.39
CA GLY A 391 26.92 16.84 -7.68
C GLY A 391 26.00 16.02 -8.59
N THR A 392 25.65 14.78 -8.23
CA THR A 392 24.61 14.00 -8.94
C THR A 392 23.27 14.74 -8.81
N TYR A 393 22.62 14.99 -9.96
CA TYR A 393 21.27 15.56 -10.03
C TYR A 393 20.23 14.42 -9.94
N ILE A 394 19.19 14.64 -9.14
CA ILE A 394 18.12 13.67 -8.87
C ILE A 394 16.75 14.37 -8.94
N GLN A 395 15.72 13.60 -9.27
CA GLN A 395 14.34 14.07 -9.42
C GLN A 395 13.43 13.56 -8.30
N GLU A 396 12.34 14.28 -8.08
CA GLU A 396 11.27 13.86 -7.18
C GLU A 396 10.67 12.53 -7.66
N GLY A 397 10.63 11.53 -6.78
CA GLY A 397 10.22 10.16 -7.07
C GLY A 397 11.36 9.19 -7.42
N ASP A 398 12.60 9.65 -7.64
CA ASP A 398 13.74 8.76 -7.92
C ASP A 398 14.01 7.82 -6.74
N SER A 399 14.03 6.50 -7.00
CA SER A 399 14.39 5.50 -5.99
C SER A 399 15.91 5.41 -5.85
N ILE A 400 16.42 6.02 -4.79
CA ILE A 400 17.85 6.11 -4.46
C ILE A 400 18.40 4.77 -3.99
N GLY A 401 17.65 4.06 -3.15
CA GLY A 401 18.12 2.81 -2.55
C GLY A 401 17.03 2.10 -1.76
N GLN A 402 17.44 1.09 -0.99
CA GLN A 402 16.56 0.24 -0.20
C GLN A 402 17.20 -0.08 1.15
N ILE A 403 16.41 -0.01 2.23
CA ILE A 403 16.81 -0.42 3.58
C ILE A 403 16.24 -1.82 3.85
N TYR A 404 17.12 -2.74 4.24
CA TYR A 404 16.74 -4.11 4.62
C TYR A 404 16.87 -4.25 6.14
N PRO A 405 15.84 -4.73 6.86
CA PRO A 405 15.90 -4.85 8.31
C PRO A 405 17.04 -5.79 8.74
N LYS A 406 17.65 -5.49 9.90
CA LYS A 406 18.76 -6.29 10.45
C LYS A 406 18.29 -7.56 11.16
N GLU A 407 17.10 -7.54 11.72
CA GLU A 407 16.47 -8.72 12.33
C GLU A 407 15.36 -9.19 11.39
N GLN A 408 15.49 -10.42 10.92
CA GLN A 408 14.56 -11.04 9.99
C GLN A 408 13.22 -11.30 10.69
N SER A 409 12.16 -10.70 10.17
CA SER A 409 10.75 -10.68 10.61
C SER A 409 10.07 -12.05 10.48
N GLY A 410 10.75 -13.10 10.94
CA GLY A 410 10.40 -14.48 10.64
C GLY A 410 10.86 -14.93 9.26
N TYR A 411 10.59 -16.21 8.98
CA TYR A 411 10.95 -16.86 7.73
C TYR A 411 9.75 -17.59 7.17
N TYR A 412 9.64 -17.63 5.86
CA TYR A 412 8.63 -18.45 5.19
C TYR A 412 9.19 -19.14 3.96
N ALA A 413 8.63 -20.29 3.60
CA ALA A 413 8.83 -20.87 2.27
C ALA A 413 7.69 -20.43 1.35
N GLN A 414 8.05 -19.95 0.16
CA GLN A 414 7.13 -19.90 -0.98
C GLN A 414 7.09 -21.30 -1.59
N VAL A 415 5.93 -21.96 -1.53
CA VAL A 415 5.71 -23.28 -2.12
C VAL A 415 4.84 -23.13 -3.36
N TYR A 416 5.31 -23.65 -4.49
CA TYR A 416 4.66 -23.52 -5.80
C TYR A 416 3.81 -24.77 -6.08
N VAL A 417 2.51 -24.67 -5.81
CA VAL A 417 1.58 -25.81 -5.90
C VAL A 417 0.82 -25.78 -7.21
N GLU A 418 0.76 -26.91 -7.91
CA GLU A 418 -0.08 -27.05 -9.10
C GLU A 418 -1.58 -26.86 -8.80
N ASN A 419 -2.31 -26.31 -9.77
CA ASN A 419 -3.78 -26.21 -9.76
C ASN A 419 -4.50 -27.57 -9.65
N SER A 420 -3.79 -28.68 -9.90
CA SER A 420 -4.26 -30.06 -9.71
C SER A 420 -4.44 -30.46 -8.24
N ASP A 421 -3.59 -29.94 -7.35
CA ASP A 421 -3.52 -30.32 -5.94
C ASP A 421 -3.99 -29.24 -4.96
N ILE A 422 -4.12 -27.98 -5.39
CA ILE A 422 -4.46 -26.84 -4.52
C ILE A 422 -5.73 -27.05 -3.67
N ALA A 423 -6.75 -27.74 -4.21
CA ALA A 423 -8.01 -28.03 -3.51
C ALA A 423 -7.85 -28.94 -2.28
N LYS A 424 -6.69 -29.58 -2.11
CA LYS A 424 -6.34 -30.43 -0.97
C LYS A 424 -5.68 -29.66 0.17
N ILE A 425 -5.17 -28.45 -0.13
CA ILE A 425 -4.36 -27.66 0.79
C ILE A 425 -5.22 -26.71 1.61
N LYS A 426 -4.88 -26.57 2.88
CA LYS A 426 -5.58 -25.73 3.86
C LYS A 426 -4.56 -25.03 4.76
N PRO A 427 -4.91 -23.88 5.36
CA PRO A 427 -4.17 -23.33 6.50
C PRO A 427 -3.94 -24.36 7.60
N ASP A 428 -2.92 -24.14 8.41
CA ASP A 428 -2.50 -24.94 9.56
C ASP A 428 -1.98 -26.37 9.26
N GLN A 429 -1.91 -26.78 7.98
CA GLN A 429 -1.27 -28.05 7.59
C GLN A 429 0.25 -28.05 7.84
N GLU A 430 0.79 -29.20 8.25
CA GLU A 430 2.23 -29.41 8.44
C GLU A 430 2.93 -29.58 7.08
N VAL A 431 4.10 -28.93 6.91
CA VAL A 431 4.91 -29.04 5.69
C VAL A 431 6.32 -29.51 6.04
N LYS A 432 6.73 -30.61 5.42
CA LYS A 432 8.03 -31.27 5.62
C LYS A 432 8.94 -30.99 4.44
N PHE A 433 9.96 -30.17 4.62
CA PHE A 433 10.90 -29.77 3.58
C PHE A 433 12.09 -30.73 3.49
N GLU A 434 12.47 -31.06 2.26
CA GLU A 434 13.62 -31.90 1.93
C GLU A 434 14.62 -31.09 1.08
N MET A 435 15.89 -31.06 1.51
CA MET A 435 16.90 -30.16 0.97
C MET A 435 18.09 -30.95 0.42
N ALA A 436 18.57 -30.59 -0.78
CA ALA A 436 19.78 -31.21 -1.33
C ALA A 436 21.05 -30.90 -0.51
N SER A 437 21.09 -29.73 0.17
CA SER A 437 22.21 -29.30 1.03
C SER A 437 22.18 -29.93 2.43
N TYR A 438 21.04 -30.44 2.89
CA TYR A 438 20.85 -31.04 4.20
C TYR A 438 19.99 -32.32 4.07
N PRO A 439 20.60 -33.47 3.75
CA PRO A 439 19.88 -34.70 3.47
C PRO A 439 19.02 -35.17 4.66
N SER A 440 17.78 -35.55 4.37
CA SER A 440 16.77 -35.92 5.36
C SER A 440 17.11 -37.17 6.19
N SER A 441 18.03 -38.01 5.69
CA SER A 441 18.60 -39.16 6.40
C SER A 441 19.44 -38.77 7.62
N GLU A 442 20.11 -37.62 7.56
CA GLU A 442 21.02 -37.11 8.59
C GLU A 442 20.31 -36.05 9.44
N TYR A 443 19.92 -34.95 8.80
CA TYR A 443 19.37 -33.76 9.43
C TYR A 443 17.86 -33.83 9.75
N GLY A 444 17.17 -34.88 9.30
CA GLY A 444 15.71 -34.99 9.40
C GLY A 444 14.98 -34.08 8.42
N TYR A 445 13.68 -33.88 8.63
CA TYR A 445 12.89 -32.93 7.86
C TYR A 445 12.86 -31.58 8.58
N PHE A 446 13.03 -30.50 7.82
CA PHE A 446 12.69 -29.17 8.30
C PHE A 446 11.17 -29.00 8.25
N THR A 447 10.55 -28.44 9.28
CA THR A 447 9.08 -28.37 9.41
C THR A 447 8.56 -26.94 9.46
N GLY A 448 7.51 -26.66 8.70
CA GLY A 448 6.75 -25.40 8.75
C GLY A 448 5.24 -25.65 8.76
N THR A 449 4.46 -24.56 8.80
CA THR A 449 2.98 -24.60 8.86
C THR A 449 2.38 -23.71 7.77
N VAL A 450 1.40 -24.21 7.01
CA VAL A 450 0.72 -23.42 5.97
C VAL A 450 0.01 -22.21 6.61
N LYS A 451 0.38 -21.00 6.20
CA LYS A 451 -0.11 -19.74 6.80
C LYS A 451 -1.03 -18.97 5.86
N GLU A 452 -0.63 -18.85 4.58
CA GLU A 452 -1.40 -18.14 3.55
C GLU A 452 -1.40 -18.94 2.24
N ILE A 453 -2.51 -18.89 1.52
CA ILE A 453 -2.67 -19.48 0.18
C ILE A 453 -3.08 -18.33 -0.74
N ALA A 454 -2.34 -18.12 -1.84
CA ALA A 454 -2.68 -17.10 -2.84
C ALA A 454 -4.10 -17.32 -3.40
N LYS A 455 -4.84 -16.23 -3.60
CA LYS A 455 -6.24 -16.26 -4.09
C LYS A 455 -6.32 -16.38 -5.61
N ASP A 456 -5.22 -16.12 -6.29
CA ASP A 456 -5.02 -16.13 -7.73
C ASP A 456 -3.88 -17.08 -8.13
N VAL A 457 -3.90 -17.50 -9.40
CA VAL A 457 -2.90 -18.41 -9.95
C VAL A 457 -1.80 -17.61 -10.65
N THR A 458 -0.56 -17.83 -10.24
CA THR A 458 0.62 -17.26 -10.90
C THR A 458 1.00 -18.12 -12.10
N VAL A 459 1.39 -17.49 -13.21
CA VAL A 459 1.86 -18.19 -14.42
C VAL A 459 3.32 -17.83 -14.68
N ASP A 460 4.20 -18.83 -14.74
CA ASP A 460 5.58 -18.59 -15.18
C ASP A 460 5.61 -18.28 -16.68
N GLN A 461 6.12 -17.10 -17.02
CA GLN A 461 6.21 -16.60 -18.39
C GLN A 461 7.17 -17.42 -19.29
N ASN A 462 8.05 -18.24 -18.69
CA ASN A 462 9.04 -19.05 -19.42
C ASN A 462 8.51 -20.45 -19.76
N THR A 463 7.83 -21.12 -18.82
CA THR A 463 7.29 -22.48 -19.02
C THR A 463 5.80 -22.51 -19.39
N GLY A 464 5.04 -21.44 -19.10
CA GLY A 464 3.59 -21.39 -19.28
C GLY A 464 2.80 -22.19 -18.22
N ASN A 465 3.47 -22.74 -17.20
CA ASN A 465 2.83 -23.49 -16.12
C ASN A 465 2.16 -22.54 -15.12
N ALA A 466 1.00 -22.97 -14.61
CA ALA A 466 0.17 -22.20 -13.68
C ALA A 466 0.15 -22.85 -12.29
N TYR A 467 0.54 -22.10 -11.26
CA TYR A 467 0.69 -22.54 -9.88
C TYR A 467 0.16 -21.51 -8.88
N TYR A 468 -0.30 -21.99 -7.73
CA TYR A 468 -0.63 -21.14 -6.58
C TYR A 468 0.59 -21.04 -5.67
N VAL A 469 0.86 -19.84 -5.17
CA VAL A 469 1.90 -19.61 -4.16
C VAL A 469 1.30 -19.83 -2.78
N VAL A 470 1.84 -20.78 -2.03
CA VAL A 470 1.49 -21.03 -0.64
C VAL A 470 2.63 -20.53 0.24
N LYS A 471 2.35 -19.61 1.18
CA LYS A 471 3.31 -19.20 2.21
C LYS A 471 3.24 -20.17 3.37
N VAL A 472 4.38 -20.74 3.73
CA VAL A 472 4.54 -21.66 4.86
C VAL A 472 5.42 -21.00 5.90
N GLU A 473 4.89 -20.74 7.10
CA GLU A 473 5.61 -20.13 8.22
C GLU A 473 6.67 -21.10 8.77
N CYS A 474 7.88 -20.59 9.01
CA CYS A 474 9.05 -21.36 9.45
C CYS A 474 9.67 -20.73 10.72
N LYS A 475 9.47 -21.39 11.86
CA LYS A 475 9.73 -20.81 13.20
C LYS A 475 11.20 -20.45 13.48
N ASN A 476 12.16 -21.04 12.78
CA ASN A 476 13.58 -20.75 12.91
C ASN A 476 14.37 -21.36 11.73
N MET A 477 15.30 -20.63 11.10
CA MET A 477 16.17 -21.15 10.02
C MET A 477 17.33 -22.06 10.50
N GLU A 478 17.13 -22.83 11.59
CA GLU A 478 18.10 -23.84 12.05
C GLU A 478 17.56 -25.26 11.89
N ILE A 479 18.33 -26.12 11.20
CA ILE A 479 18.17 -27.58 11.21
C ILE A 479 19.33 -28.21 11.99
N LYS A 480 19.14 -29.38 12.61
CA LYS A 480 20.15 -30.04 13.46
C LYS A 480 20.28 -31.52 13.14
N ASN A 481 21.51 -31.97 12.91
CA ASN A 481 21.83 -33.38 12.80
C ASN A 481 21.70 -34.06 14.19
N LYS A 482 21.57 -35.39 14.21
CA LYS A 482 21.52 -36.24 15.41
C LYS A 482 22.75 -36.06 16.31
N ASP A 483 23.89 -35.74 15.70
CA ASP A 483 25.16 -35.45 16.37
C ASP A 483 25.27 -34.00 16.93
N GLY A 484 24.21 -33.19 16.75
CA GLY A 484 24.11 -31.83 17.30
C GLY A 484 24.65 -30.70 16.42
N GLU A 485 25.24 -31.02 15.26
CA GLU A 485 25.70 -30.03 14.29
C GLU A 485 24.52 -29.22 13.71
N LYS A 486 24.69 -27.89 13.65
CA LYS A 486 23.70 -26.96 13.09
C LYS A 486 23.91 -26.76 11.59
N GLY A 487 22.86 -26.97 10.81
CA GLY A 487 22.69 -26.39 9.48
C GLY A 487 21.93 -25.08 9.58
N ASN A 488 22.44 -24.01 8.98
CA ASN A 488 21.74 -22.73 8.88
C ASN A 488 21.15 -22.61 7.47
N LEU A 489 19.83 -22.51 7.37
CA LEU A 489 19.15 -22.17 6.13
C LEU A 489 19.44 -20.71 5.76
N LYS A 490 19.17 -20.34 4.50
CA LYS A 490 19.25 -18.96 4.01
C LYS A 490 18.07 -18.66 3.09
N SER A 491 17.66 -17.39 3.05
CA SER A 491 16.80 -16.86 1.99
C SER A 491 17.40 -17.17 0.61
N GLY A 492 16.55 -17.57 -0.35
CA GLY A 492 16.95 -18.05 -1.68
C GLY A 492 17.34 -19.53 -1.77
N MET A 493 17.38 -20.30 -0.66
CA MET A 493 17.57 -21.76 -0.75
C MET A 493 16.32 -22.44 -1.33
N ALA A 494 16.53 -23.34 -2.29
CA ALA A 494 15.48 -24.19 -2.86
C ALA A 494 15.37 -25.53 -2.09
N ALA A 495 14.14 -26.03 -1.96
CA ALA A 495 13.81 -27.30 -1.30
C ALA A 495 12.55 -27.93 -1.91
N GLN A 496 12.37 -29.24 -1.77
CA GLN A 496 11.09 -29.89 -2.06
C GLN A 496 10.21 -29.86 -0.80
N ALA A 497 9.06 -29.20 -0.89
CA ALA A 497 8.04 -29.22 0.14
C ALA A 497 7.18 -30.49 0.01
N LYS A 498 6.88 -31.14 1.14
CA LYS A 498 5.92 -32.23 1.27
C LYS A 498 4.82 -31.77 2.23
N ILE A 499 3.71 -31.28 1.70
CA ILE A 499 2.58 -30.76 2.48
C ILE A 499 1.73 -31.95 2.91
N VAL A 500 1.56 -32.15 4.22
CA VAL A 500 0.72 -33.23 4.78
C VAL A 500 -0.74 -32.85 4.63
N VAL A 501 -1.46 -33.61 3.80
CA VAL A 501 -2.85 -33.35 3.43
C VAL A 501 -3.84 -34.16 4.28
N ASP A 502 -3.53 -35.44 4.50
CA ASP A 502 -4.39 -36.44 5.14
C ASP A 502 -3.54 -37.59 5.75
N ASP A 503 -4.12 -38.42 6.61
CA ASP A 503 -3.41 -39.52 7.31
C ASP A 503 -4.13 -40.89 7.22
N ASP A 504 -3.85 -41.63 6.15
CA ASP A 504 -4.53 -42.91 5.84
C ASP A 504 -3.83 -44.12 6.47
N SER A 505 -4.61 -45.16 6.78
CA SER A 505 -4.10 -46.47 7.22
C SER A 505 -3.31 -47.18 6.11
N VAL A 506 -2.24 -47.90 6.47
CA VAL A 506 -1.49 -48.73 5.50
C VAL A 506 -2.39 -49.77 4.84
N LEU A 507 -3.42 -50.26 5.55
CA LEU A 507 -4.41 -51.19 5.03
C LEU A 507 -5.19 -50.62 3.85
N HIS A 508 -5.74 -49.40 4.01
CA HIS A 508 -6.54 -48.74 2.98
C HIS A 508 -5.68 -48.32 1.78
N PHE A 509 -4.48 -47.75 2.01
CA PHE A 509 -3.52 -47.43 0.94
C PHE A 509 -3.19 -48.63 0.03
N VAL A 510 -3.05 -49.84 0.60
CA VAL A 510 -2.80 -51.05 -0.20
C VAL A 510 -4.07 -51.59 -0.85
N LEU A 511 -5.24 -51.45 -0.23
CA LEU A 511 -6.54 -51.81 -0.81
C LEU A 511 -6.90 -50.93 -2.03
N ASP A 512 -6.62 -49.62 -1.97
CA ASP A 512 -6.63 -48.69 -3.10
C ASP A 512 -5.69 -49.19 -4.20
N LYS A 513 -4.40 -49.43 -3.87
CA LYS A 513 -3.39 -49.85 -4.86
C LYS A 513 -3.65 -51.20 -5.53
N ILE A 514 -4.60 -51.99 -5.06
CA ILE A 514 -5.05 -53.25 -5.69
C ILE A 514 -6.52 -53.19 -6.16
N ASN A 515 -7.12 -52.00 -6.21
CA ASN A 515 -8.50 -51.73 -6.64
C ASN A 515 -9.54 -52.62 -5.93
N LEU A 516 -9.44 -52.74 -4.60
CA LEU A 516 -10.41 -53.46 -3.75
C LEU A 516 -11.31 -52.54 -2.91
N VAL A 517 -11.09 -51.23 -2.98
CA VAL A 517 -11.91 -50.16 -2.41
C VAL A 517 -12.02 -49.05 -3.48
N ASP A 518 -13.19 -48.40 -3.56
CA ASP A 518 -13.49 -47.22 -4.40
C ASP A 518 -13.39 -45.92 -3.58
#